data_AF-A0A7K1CDA2-F1
#
_entry.id   AF-A0A7K1CDA2-F1
#
_cell.length_a   1.000
_cell.length_b   1.000
_cell.length_c   1.000
_cell.angle_alpha   90.00
_cell.angle_beta   90.00
_cell.angle_gamma   90.00
#
_symmetry.space_group_name_H-M   'P 1'
#
loop_
_entity.id
_entity.type
_entity.pdbx_description
1 polymer ?
#
loop_
_entity_poly.entity_id
_entity_poly.type
_entity_poly.pdbx_seq_one_letter_code
_entity_poly.pdbx_strand_id
1 'polypeptide(L)'
;MAALFEKPKELSVQIFEEKVFLSINPGMLKISRKKPKTNARVSGAPKRKSIKRWTAKSRSNMVSRFSSLDYSEMFEKPNPIPVMITLTYPGDWLVVAPTASASKAHLISFKKRFEREYKLKFRALWKAEFQRRGAVHFHIFCVCPIAFSEFRQWVARTWADVVNHPDPQQKQNHLRAGTAVDYAVGSTKDTPKRTAIYFSKHSSPNIGKKEYQNHPPAEWVEHGSVGRFWGYWNLTSKAESVELLKADAVYAARIIRRWHRAQDITRKERAVRISDKTGRVSFRWQKRRVKRFNGVSGFLTTDSGLQLAECLARAIRIKSQDSGV
;
A
#
# COMPACT_ATOMS: atom_id res chain seq x y z
N MET A 1 -56.13 35.95 -10.60
CA MET A 1 -54.75 35.48 -10.36
C MET A 1 -54.77 34.14 -9.64
N ALA A 2 -55.07 33.06 -10.36
CA ALA A 2 -54.97 31.69 -9.86
C ALA A 2 -54.34 30.87 -10.98
N ALA A 3 -53.02 30.92 -11.07
CA ALA A 3 -52.26 30.23 -12.08
C ALA A 3 -51.39 29.15 -11.43
N LEU A 4 -51.68 27.91 -11.82
CA LEU A 4 -50.69 26.86 -12.07
C LEU A 4 -49.89 26.34 -10.87
N PHE A 5 -50.55 25.55 -10.03
CA PHE A 5 -49.91 24.36 -9.46
C PHE A 5 -50.59 23.13 -10.07
N GLU A 6 -50.11 22.71 -11.24
CA GLU A 6 -50.41 21.36 -11.74
C GLU A 6 -49.92 20.34 -10.71
N LYS A 7 -50.78 19.38 -10.36
CA LYS A 7 -50.40 18.22 -9.54
C LYS A 7 -49.11 17.63 -10.11
N PRO A 8 -48.11 17.30 -9.28
CA PRO A 8 -46.88 16.69 -9.80
C PRO A 8 -47.25 15.40 -10.54
N LYS A 9 -46.99 15.37 -11.85
CA LYS A 9 -46.99 14.14 -12.65
C LYS A 9 -46.18 13.11 -11.87
N GLU A 10 -46.75 11.93 -11.66
CA GLU A 10 -46.04 10.80 -11.05
C GLU A 10 -44.70 10.62 -11.76
N LEU A 11 -43.63 11.05 -11.10
CA LEU A 11 -42.28 10.74 -11.51
C LEU A 11 -42.12 9.24 -11.29
N SER A 12 -42.34 8.47 -12.36
CA SER A 12 -41.90 7.08 -12.42
C SER A 12 -40.37 7.06 -12.47
N VAL A 13 -39.76 7.38 -11.33
CA VAL A 13 -38.32 7.20 -11.13
C VAL A 13 -38.08 5.71 -11.18
N GLN A 14 -37.54 5.21 -12.29
CA GLN A 14 -36.86 3.92 -12.28
C GLN A 14 -35.71 4.02 -11.27
N ILE A 15 -35.96 3.59 -10.03
CA ILE A 15 -34.93 3.50 -9.00
C ILE A 15 -34.05 2.33 -9.41
N PHE A 16 -33.02 2.62 -10.22
CA PHE A 16 -31.90 1.70 -10.34
C PHE A 16 -31.25 1.64 -8.96
N GLU A 17 -31.46 0.54 -8.24
CA GLU A 17 -30.74 0.27 -7.00
C GLU A 17 -29.26 0.14 -7.34
N GLU A 18 -28.54 1.28 -7.27
CA GLU A 18 -27.09 1.27 -7.34
C GLU A 18 -26.55 0.51 -6.13
N LYS A 19 -26.24 -0.77 -6.33
CA LYS A 19 -25.63 -1.64 -5.33
C LYS A 19 -24.25 -1.09 -4.95
N VAL A 20 -24.06 -0.81 -3.67
CA VAL A 20 -22.77 -0.39 -3.11
C VAL A 20 -22.27 -1.49 -2.19
N PHE A 21 -20.97 -1.74 -2.17
CA PHE A 21 -20.37 -2.82 -1.40
C PHE A 21 -19.50 -2.27 -0.28
N LEU A 22 -19.72 -2.76 0.94
CA LEU A 22 -18.82 -2.59 2.08
C LEU A 22 -17.95 -3.84 2.19
N SER A 23 -16.65 -3.69 1.93
CA SER A 23 -15.66 -4.72 2.20
C SER A 23 -15.07 -4.55 3.59
N ILE A 24 -15.05 -5.63 4.36
CA ILE A 24 -14.50 -5.73 5.70
C ILE A 24 -13.23 -6.57 5.63
N ASN A 25 -12.10 -5.98 6.01
CA ASN A 25 -10.79 -6.61 6.02
C ASN A 25 -10.16 -6.49 7.41
N PRO A 26 -9.14 -7.30 7.77
CA PRO A 26 -8.52 -7.25 9.09
C PRO A 26 -8.14 -5.84 9.58
N GLY A 27 -7.46 -5.04 8.73
CA GLY A 27 -7.03 -3.68 9.07
C GLY A 27 -7.73 -2.56 8.31
N MET A 28 -8.87 -2.83 7.66
CA MET A 28 -9.49 -1.85 6.75
C MET A 28 -10.99 -2.08 6.53
N LEU A 29 -11.73 -0.99 6.35
CA LEU A 29 -13.04 -0.98 5.69
C LEU A 29 -12.95 -0.28 4.34
N LYS A 30 -13.71 -0.75 3.35
CA LYS A 30 -13.77 -0.12 2.02
C LYS A 30 -15.19 -0.07 1.50
N ILE A 31 -15.62 1.11 1.04
CA ILE A 31 -16.89 1.29 0.32
C ILE A 31 -16.58 1.46 -1.17
N SER A 32 -17.22 0.65 -2.00
CA SER A 32 -16.99 0.58 -3.45
C SER A 32 -18.30 0.38 -4.19
N ARG A 33 -18.46 1.04 -5.34
CA ARG A 33 -19.58 0.75 -6.28
C ARG A 33 -19.38 -0.54 -7.08
N LYS A 34 -18.17 -1.10 -7.06
CA LYS A 34 -17.85 -2.36 -7.73
C LYS A 34 -17.73 -3.46 -6.70
N LYS A 35 -18.36 -4.61 -6.97
CA LYS A 35 -18.18 -5.83 -6.20
C LYS A 35 -16.69 -6.14 -6.07
N PRO A 36 -16.19 -6.50 -4.88
CA PRO A 36 -14.81 -6.92 -4.73
C PRO A 36 -14.50 -8.05 -5.69
N LYS A 37 -13.42 -7.91 -6.46
CA LYS A 37 -12.97 -9.00 -7.33
C LYS A 37 -12.45 -10.12 -6.43
N THR A 38 -13.02 -11.30 -6.53
CA THR A 38 -12.32 -12.55 -6.18
C THR A 38 -11.10 -12.66 -7.09
N ASN A 39 -10.02 -13.33 -6.66
CA ASN A 39 -8.72 -13.32 -7.36
C ASN A 39 -8.71 -13.95 -8.78
N ALA A 40 -9.88 -14.13 -9.43
CA ALA A 40 -9.98 -14.60 -10.80
C ALA A 40 -9.24 -13.67 -11.78
N ARG A 41 -8.28 -14.23 -12.53
CA ARG A 41 -7.68 -13.57 -13.69
C ARG A 41 -8.76 -13.49 -14.77
N VAL A 42 -9.28 -12.30 -15.02
CA VAL A 42 -10.18 -12.05 -16.16
C VAL A 42 -9.33 -12.00 -17.43
N SER A 43 -9.54 -12.93 -18.35
CA SER A 43 -8.99 -12.89 -19.72
C SER A 43 -9.51 -11.64 -20.44
N GLY A 44 -8.67 -11.01 -21.28
CA GLY A 44 -9.06 -9.80 -22.03
C GLY A 44 -8.96 -8.47 -21.27
N ALA A 45 -8.36 -8.43 -20.07
CA ALA A 45 -8.11 -7.16 -19.40
C ALA A 45 -7.13 -6.27 -20.23
N PRO A 46 -7.39 -4.95 -20.36
CA PRO A 46 -6.56 -4.07 -21.18
C PRO A 46 -5.09 -4.12 -20.74
N LYS A 47 -4.17 -4.12 -21.72
CA LYS A 47 -2.72 -4.12 -21.48
C LYS A 47 -2.39 -2.97 -20.53
N ARG A 48 -1.78 -3.31 -19.39
CA ARG A 48 -1.39 -2.31 -18.39
C ARG A 48 -0.29 -1.43 -18.98
N LYS A 49 -0.46 -0.11 -18.89
CA LYS A 49 0.58 0.85 -19.26
C LYS A 49 1.86 0.59 -18.47
N SER A 50 3.01 0.86 -19.10
CA SER A 50 4.32 0.76 -18.44
C SER A 50 4.38 1.69 -17.22
N ILE A 51 5.02 1.20 -16.15
CA ILE A 51 5.18 1.99 -14.93
C ILE A 51 6.45 2.81 -15.11
N LYS A 52 6.32 4.14 -15.05
CA LYS A 52 7.45 5.08 -15.19
C LYS A 52 7.84 5.78 -13.90
N ARG A 53 6.92 5.85 -12.92
CA ARG A 53 7.15 6.59 -11.67
C ARG A 53 6.28 6.10 -10.52
N TRP A 54 6.70 6.43 -9.31
CA TRP A 54 5.86 6.35 -8.12
C TRP A 54 4.81 7.47 -8.12
N THR A 55 3.56 7.14 -7.81
CA THR A 55 2.46 8.13 -7.77
C THR A 55 1.73 8.10 -6.44
N ALA A 56 1.10 9.21 -6.07
CA ALA A 56 0.23 9.27 -4.89
C ALA A 56 -0.90 8.22 -4.94
N LYS A 57 -1.42 7.92 -6.14
CA LYS A 57 -2.41 6.86 -6.34
C LYS A 57 -1.82 5.47 -6.07
N SER A 58 -0.60 5.19 -6.55
CA SER A 58 0.10 3.93 -6.27
C SER A 58 0.37 3.74 -4.77
N ARG A 59 0.79 4.81 -4.08
CA ARG A 59 0.94 4.83 -2.62
C ARG A 59 -0.36 4.52 -1.90
N SER A 60 -1.46 5.17 -2.29
CA SER A 60 -2.78 4.92 -1.71
C SER A 60 -3.24 3.47 -1.92
N ASN A 61 -3.00 2.92 -3.12
CA ASN A 61 -3.30 1.51 -3.43
C ASN A 61 -2.43 0.54 -2.61
N MET A 62 -1.15 0.85 -2.39
CA MET A 62 -0.25 0.06 -1.54
C MET A 62 -0.77 0.00 -0.11
N VAL A 63 -1.08 1.16 0.49
CA VAL A 63 -1.64 1.25 1.85
C VAL A 63 -2.94 0.46 1.96
N SER A 64 -3.87 0.66 1.01
CA SER A 64 -5.13 -0.08 0.98
C SER A 64 -4.90 -1.59 0.90
N ARG A 65 -3.99 -2.04 0.02
CA ARG A 65 -3.72 -3.46 -0.17
C ARG A 65 -3.04 -4.08 1.04
N PHE A 66 -1.98 -3.48 1.58
CA PHE A 66 -1.29 -4.00 2.75
C PHE A 66 -2.18 -4.03 3.99
N SER A 67 -3.09 -3.06 4.15
CA SER A 67 -4.06 -3.08 5.26
C SER A 67 -5.17 -4.12 5.08
N SER A 68 -5.32 -4.67 3.86
CA SER A 68 -6.33 -5.69 3.55
C SER A 68 -5.83 -7.13 3.66
N LEU A 69 -4.51 -7.31 3.86
CA LEU A 69 -3.89 -8.63 3.93
C LEU A 69 -4.13 -9.27 5.29
N ASP A 70 -4.25 -10.60 5.27
CA ASP A 70 -4.20 -11.43 6.45
C ASP A 70 -2.75 -11.77 6.77
N TYR A 71 -2.30 -11.41 7.98
CA TYR A 71 -0.95 -11.67 8.46
C TYR A 71 -0.89 -12.85 9.42
N SER A 72 -2.02 -13.48 9.75
CA SER A 72 -2.08 -14.54 10.77
C SER A 72 -1.05 -15.63 10.51
N GLU A 73 -0.99 -16.15 9.28
CA GLU A 73 -0.05 -17.20 8.89
C GLU A 73 1.43 -16.78 8.90
N MET A 74 1.72 -15.47 8.89
CA MET A 74 3.08 -14.95 8.97
C MET A 74 3.63 -15.05 10.40
N PHE A 75 2.74 -15.03 11.40
CA PHE A 75 3.06 -14.94 12.82
C PHE A 75 2.57 -16.17 13.61
N GLU A 76 2.39 -17.32 12.94
CA GLU A 76 1.92 -18.58 13.55
C GLU A 76 2.88 -19.13 14.61
N LYS A 77 4.20 -18.95 14.40
CA LYS A 77 5.21 -19.46 15.33
C LYS A 77 5.10 -18.74 16.69
N PRO A 78 5.33 -19.43 17.82
CA PRO A 78 5.54 -18.78 19.11
C PRO A 78 6.71 -17.79 19.03
N ASN A 79 6.54 -16.62 19.65
CA ASN A 79 7.55 -15.54 19.68
C ASN A 79 8.15 -15.19 18.31
N PRO A 80 7.31 -14.84 17.32
CA PRO A 80 7.78 -14.52 15.98
C PRO A 80 8.66 -13.27 16.03
N ILE A 81 9.78 -13.28 15.30
CA ILE A 81 10.70 -12.14 15.21
C ILE A 81 10.44 -11.40 13.90
N PRO A 82 9.60 -10.34 13.89
CA PRO A 82 9.40 -9.52 12.69
C PRO A 82 10.66 -8.70 12.41
N VAL A 83 11.04 -8.66 11.13
CA VAL A 83 12.24 -7.96 10.67
C VAL A 83 11.95 -7.12 9.43
N MET A 84 12.73 -6.05 9.28
CA MET A 84 12.85 -5.26 8.06
C MET A 84 14.20 -5.55 7.42
N ILE A 85 14.19 -6.16 6.24
CA ILE A 85 15.37 -6.35 5.42
C ILE A 85 15.48 -5.16 4.47
N THR A 86 16.67 -4.61 4.32
CA THR A 86 17.02 -3.69 3.24
C THR A 86 18.08 -4.35 2.37
N LEU A 87 17.75 -4.55 1.08
CA LEU A 87 18.68 -5.05 0.07
C LEU A 87 19.10 -3.91 -0.84
N THR A 88 20.40 -3.70 -1.05
CA THR A 88 20.96 -2.70 -1.98
C THR A 88 22.02 -3.31 -2.89
N TYR A 89 22.57 -2.55 -3.82
CA TYR A 89 23.52 -3.05 -4.81
C TYR A 89 24.98 -2.62 -4.51
N PRO A 90 26.01 -3.25 -5.12
CA PRO A 90 27.41 -2.77 -5.10
C PRO A 90 27.54 -1.34 -5.61
N GLY A 91 28.72 -0.73 -5.50
CA GLY A 91 28.99 0.64 -5.95
C GLY A 91 28.62 0.83 -7.43
N ASP A 92 29.18 -0.02 -8.28
CA ASP A 92 28.91 -0.06 -9.72
C ASP A 92 27.69 -0.93 -10.04
N TRP A 93 26.54 -0.49 -9.54
CA TRP A 93 25.32 -1.29 -9.58
C TRP A 93 24.70 -1.45 -10.97
N LEU A 94 24.99 -0.55 -11.92
CA LEU A 94 24.40 -0.60 -13.27
C LEU A 94 24.92 -1.79 -14.08
N VAL A 95 26.16 -2.25 -13.83
CA VAL A 95 26.73 -3.45 -14.44
C VAL A 95 25.87 -4.68 -14.18
N VAL A 96 25.29 -4.78 -12.99
CA VAL A 96 24.49 -5.94 -12.55
C VAL A 96 22.99 -5.72 -12.60
N ALA A 97 22.53 -4.47 -12.64
CA ALA A 97 21.11 -4.12 -12.70
C ALA A 97 20.83 -2.96 -13.67
N PRO A 98 21.16 -3.11 -14.96
CA PRO A 98 20.99 -2.04 -15.95
C PRO A 98 19.52 -1.69 -16.18
N THR A 99 18.60 -2.59 -15.80
CA THR A 99 17.16 -2.40 -15.95
C THR A 99 16.39 -2.76 -14.69
N ALA A 100 15.19 -2.20 -14.56
CA ALA A 100 14.27 -2.60 -13.51
C ALA A 100 13.94 -4.09 -13.57
N SER A 101 13.87 -4.70 -14.77
CA SER A 101 13.62 -6.13 -14.94
C SER A 101 14.74 -6.97 -14.33
N ALA A 102 16.00 -6.62 -14.59
CA ALA A 102 17.17 -7.28 -14.00
C ALA A 102 17.11 -7.23 -12.46
N SER A 103 16.82 -6.05 -11.90
CA SER A 103 16.71 -5.92 -10.44
C SER A 103 15.57 -6.77 -9.84
N LYS A 104 14.46 -6.93 -10.57
CA LYS A 104 13.34 -7.78 -10.14
C LYS A 104 13.64 -9.27 -10.29
N ALA A 105 14.42 -9.66 -11.29
CA ALA A 105 14.91 -11.02 -11.40
C ALA A 105 15.76 -11.40 -10.19
N HIS A 106 16.65 -10.51 -9.73
CA HIS A 106 17.42 -10.71 -8.49
C HIS A 106 16.50 -10.86 -7.28
N LEU A 107 15.53 -9.96 -7.11
CA LEU A 107 14.57 -10.03 -6.01
C LEU A 107 13.75 -11.35 -6.00
N ILE A 108 13.38 -11.86 -7.17
CA ILE A 108 12.70 -13.15 -7.32
C ILE A 108 13.65 -14.31 -6.99
N SER A 109 14.91 -14.25 -7.42
CA SER A 109 15.93 -15.26 -7.09
C SER A 109 16.19 -15.32 -5.58
N PHE A 110 16.26 -14.17 -4.91
CA PHE A 110 16.36 -14.08 -3.45
C PHE A 110 15.17 -14.76 -2.77
N LYS A 111 13.94 -14.47 -3.20
CA LYS A 111 12.74 -15.17 -2.71
C LYS A 111 12.85 -16.69 -2.90
N LYS A 112 13.22 -17.14 -4.09
CA LYS A 112 13.35 -18.58 -4.39
C LYS A 112 14.41 -19.25 -3.52
N ARG A 113 15.54 -18.59 -3.25
CA ARG A 113 16.59 -19.08 -2.34
C ARG A 113 16.06 -19.20 -0.91
N PHE A 114 15.33 -18.21 -0.42
CA PHE A 114 14.67 -18.28 0.89
C PHE A 114 13.75 -19.51 0.99
N GLU A 115 12.86 -19.69 0.01
CA GLU A 115 11.87 -20.77 0.05
C GLU A 115 12.51 -22.16 -0.02
N ARG A 116 13.63 -22.31 -0.74
CA ARG A 116 14.40 -23.56 -0.80
C ARG A 116 15.16 -23.84 0.50
N GLU A 117 15.88 -22.84 1.01
CA GLU A 117 16.71 -22.98 2.22
C GLU A 117 15.85 -23.40 3.42
N TYR A 118 14.78 -22.65 3.66
CA TYR A 118 13.98 -22.82 4.87
C TYR A 118 12.81 -23.77 4.68
N LYS A 119 12.54 -24.24 3.45
CA LYS A 119 11.37 -25.05 3.10
C LYS A 119 10.05 -24.40 3.55
N LEU A 120 9.99 -23.07 3.53
CA LEU A 120 8.85 -22.26 3.95
C LEU A 120 8.41 -21.34 2.81
N LYS A 121 7.10 -21.10 2.70
CA LYS A 121 6.59 -20.04 1.83
C LYS A 121 7.10 -18.69 2.33
N PHE A 122 7.75 -17.90 1.48
CA PHE A 122 8.24 -16.60 1.88
C PHE A 122 7.07 -15.61 1.96
N ARG A 123 6.46 -15.47 3.14
CA ARG A 123 5.42 -14.49 3.41
C ARG A 123 6.10 -13.14 3.66
N ALA A 124 5.88 -12.17 2.79
CA ALA A 124 6.54 -10.87 2.92
C ALA A 124 5.80 -9.73 2.19
N LEU A 125 6.00 -8.51 2.67
CA LEU A 125 5.71 -7.27 1.94
C LEU A 125 7.03 -6.73 1.41
N TRP A 126 7.01 -6.07 0.24
CA TRP A 126 8.21 -5.38 -0.24
C TRP A 126 7.89 -4.05 -0.93
N LYS A 127 8.85 -3.12 -0.87
CA LYS A 127 8.85 -1.84 -1.58
C LYS A 127 10.24 -1.50 -2.08
N ALA A 128 10.27 -1.01 -3.33
CA ALA A 128 11.42 -0.40 -3.95
C ALA A 128 11.51 1.08 -3.57
N GLU A 129 12.72 1.50 -3.21
CA GLU A 129 13.17 2.89 -3.06
C GLU A 129 14.49 3.07 -3.79
N PHE A 130 14.95 4.30 -3.97
CA PHE A 130 16.20 4.60 -4.67
C PHE A 130 17.15 5.39 -3.78
N GLN A 131 18.42 5.00 -3.78
CA GLN A 131 19.48 5.79 -3.15
C GLN A 131 19.74 7.07 -3.94
N ARG A 132 20.48 8.01 -3.35
CA ARG A 132 20.90 9.24 -4.07
C ARG A 132 21.67 8.93 -5.34
N ARG A 133 22.47 7.86 -5.33
CA ARG A 133 23.23 7.34 -6.48
C ARG A 133 22.40 6.54 -7.50
N GLY A 134 21.08 6.51 -7.37
CA GLY A 134 20.18 5.81 -8.30
C GLY A 134 19.99 4.30 -8.05
N ALA A 135 20.86 3.64 -7.28
CA ALA A 135 20.71 2.22 -6.96
C ALA A 135 19.40 1.95 -6.19
N VAL A 136 18.70 0.87 -6.55
CA VAL A 136 17.45 0.48 -5.88
C VAL A 136 17.71 -0.15 -4.51
N HIS A 137 16.91 0.22 -3.53
CA HIS A 137 16.70 -0.45 -2.26
C HIS A 137 15.42 -1.27 -2.30
N PHE A 138 15.48 -2.54 -1.92
CA PHE A 138 14.29 -3.31 -1.60
C PHE A 138 14.15 -3.41 -0.08
N HIS A 139 13.16 -2.71 0.46
CA HIS A 139 12.68 -2.93 1.82
C HIS A 139 11.73 -4.10 1.82
N ILE A 140 11.98 -5.11 2.65
CA ILE A 140 11.18 -6.32 2.76
C ILE A 140 10.82 -6.53 4.22
N PHE A 141 9.53 -6.60 4.52
CA PHE A 141 9.04 -6.95 5.84
C PHE A 141 8.67 -8.43 5.86
N CYS A 142 9.26 -9.18 6.78
CA CYS A 142 8.97 -10.60 7.00
C CYS A 142 9.19 -11.02 8.46
N VAL A 143 8.95 -12.30 8.75
CA VAL A 143 9.34 -12.92 10.02
C VAL A 143 10.62 -13.73 9.81
N CYS A 144 11.56 -13.59 10.73
CA CYS A 144 12.84 -14.30 10.74
C CYS A 144 12.58 -15.81 10.89
N PRO A 145 13.09 -16.68 9.99
CA PRO A 145 12.83 -18.11 10.05
C PRO A 145 13.69 -18.85 11.10
N ILE A 146 14.84 -18.27 11.46
CA ILE A 146 15.90 -18.81 12.32
C ILE A 146 16.39 -17.74 13.32
N ALA A 147 17.49 -17.99 14.03
CA ALA A 147 18.10 -16.99 14.90
C ALA A 147 18.47 -15.71 14.13
N PHE A 148 18.28 -14.55 14.75
CA PHE A 148 18.42 -13.25 14.07
C PHE A 148 19.82 -13.02 13.46
N SER A 149 20.88 -13.38 14.20
CA SER A 149 22.26 -13.23 13.75
C SER A 149 22.58 -14.10 12.53
N GLU A 150 22.13 -15.36 12.54
CA GLU A 150 22.29 -16.31 11.44
C GLU A 150 21.51 -15.84 10.21
N PHE A 151 20.28 -15.38 10.40
CA PHE A 151 19.46 -14.88 9.29
C PHE A 151 20.09 -13.65 8.65
N ARG A 152 20.65 -12.72 9.44
CA ARG A 152 21.37 -11.55 8.92
C ARG A 152 22.57 -11.96 8.05
N GLN A 153 23.34 -12.95 8.49
CA GLN A 153 24.46 -13.47 7.70
C GLN A 153 23.99 -14.16 6.41
N TRP A 154 22.93 -14.98 6.50
CA TRP A 154 22.33 -15.63 5.35
C TRP A 154 21.83 -14.62 4.31
N VAL A 155 21.15 -13.55 4.76
CA VAL A 155 20.67 -12.47 3.88
C VAL A 155 21.84 -11.79 3.15
N ALA A 156 22.91 -11.46 3.86
CA ALA A 156 24.09 -10.80 3.28
C ALA A 156 24.76 -11.68 2.20
N ARG A 157 25.07 -12.93 2.54
CA ARG A 157 25.69 -13.90 1.62
C ARG A 157 24.80 -14.18 0.41
N THR A 158 23.53 -14.50 0.66
CA THR A 158 22.57 -14.82 -0.40
C THR A 158 22.37 -13.66 -1.36
N TRP A 159 22.28 -12.43 -0.85
CA TRP A 159 22.08 -11.28 -1.71
C TRP A 159 23.32 -10.95 -2.54
N ALA A 160 24.51 -11.02 -1.95
CA ALA A 160 25.76 -10.86 -2.68
C ALA A 160 25.93 -11.91 -3.80
N ASP A 161 25.54 -13.17 -3.54
CA ASP A 161 25.59 -14.24 -4.53
C ASP A 161 24.48 -14.17 -5.58
N VAL A 162 23.33 -13.57 -5.26
CA VAL A 162 22.27 -13.34 -6.24
C VAL A 162 22.64 -12.21 -7.20
N VAL A 163 23.26 -11.14 -6.68
CA VAL A 163 23.71 -10.01 -7.49
C VAL A 163 24.98 -10.36 -8.27
N ASN A 164 25.88 -11.13 -7.66
CA ASN A 164 27.09 -11.71 -8.24
C ASN A 164 27.86 -10.74 -9.16
N HIS A 165 28.33 -9.64 -8.60
CA HIS A 165 29.11 -8.67 -9.36
C HIS A 165 30.37 -9.32 -9.97
N PRO A 166 30.69 -9.06 -11.25
CA PRO A 166 31.84 -9.70 -11.91
C PRO A 166 33.19 -9.28 -11.31
N ASP A 167 33.33 -8.02 -10.89
CA ASP A 167 34.48 -7.55 -10.11
C ASP A 167 34.46 -8.13 -8.67
N PRO A 168 35.48 -8.93 -8.27
CA PRO A 168 35.59 -9.49 -6.92
C PRO A 168 35.59 -8.46 -5.80
N GLN A 169 36.19 -7.29 -6.00
CA GLN A 169 36.26 -6.24 -4.98
C GLN A 169 34.88 -5.63 -4.74
N GLN A 170 34.13 -5.36 -5.80
CA GLN A 170 32.73 -4.92 -5.71
C GLN A 170 31.86 -5.98 -5.03
N LYS A 171 32.05 -7.27 -5.36
CA LYS A 171 31.34 -8.37 -4.70
C LYS A 171 31.66 -8.45 -3.21
N GLN A 172 32.93 -8.33 -2.83
CA GLN A 172 33.36 -8.37 -1.43
C GLN A 172 32.84 -7.17 -0.62
N ASN A 173 32.84 -5.97 -1.21
CA ASN A 173 32.26 -4.77 -0.60
C ASN A 173 30.74 -4.92 -0.44
N HIS A 174 30.06 -5.48 -1.44
CA HIS A 174 28.63 -5.76 -1.40
C HIS A 174 28.26 -6.78 -0.34
N LEU A 175 29.06 -7.82 -0.14
CA LEU A 175 28.86 -8.77 0.97
C LEU A 175 28.90 -8.08 2.34
N ARG A 176 29.78 -7.09 2.52
CA ARG A 176 29.95 -6.37 3.80
C ARG A 176 28.85 -5.34 4.06
N ALA A 177 28.40 -4.62 3.03
CA ALA A 177 27.55 -3.43 3.19
C ALA A 177 26.28 -3.41 2.33
N GLY A 178 26.00 -4.49 1.59
CA GLY A 178 24.90 -4.59 0.63
C GLY A 178 23.54 -4.90 1.24
N THR A 179 23.49 -5.18 2.54
CA THR A 179 22.25 -5.53 3.24
C THR A 179 22.19 -4.94 4.64
N ALA A 180 20.98 -4.73 5.13
CA ALA A 180 20.69 -4.50 6.55
C ALA A 180 19.47 -5.34 6.95
N VAL A 181 19.47 -5.85 8.19
CA VAL A 181 18.33 -6.55 8.78
C VAL A 181 18.13 -5.98 10.17
N ASP A 182 16.99 -5.36 10.39
CA ASP A 182 16.63 -4.67 11.63
C ASP A 182 15.35 -5.26 12.22
N TYR A 183 15.21 -5.23 13.55
CA TYR A 183 13.96 -5.61 14.20
C TYR A 183 12.83 -4.66 13.80
N ALA A 184 11.68 -5.23 13.41
CA ALA A 184 10.48 -4.45 13.12
C ALA A 184 9.56 -4.43 14.35
N VAL A 185 9.98 -3.69 15.37
CA VAL A 185 9.30 -3.59 16.67
C VAL A 185 7.88 -3.03 16.52
N GLY A 186 6.92 -3.62 17.22
CA GLY A 186 5.52 -3.18 17.25
C GLY A 186 4.63 -3.72 16.11
N SER A 187 5.18 -4.57 15.23
CA SER A 187 4.41 -5.32 14.23
C SER A 187 4.03 -6.70 14.75
N THR A 188 2.73 -7.00 14.79
CA THR A 188 2.16 -8.28 15.24
C THR A 188 1.04 -8.72 14.32
N LYS A 189 0.54 -9.96 14.47
CA LYS A 189 -0.62 -10.49 13.71
C LYS A 189 -1.87 -9.62 13.86
N ASP A 190 -2.08 -9.07 15.06
CA ASP A 190 -3.28 -8.31 15.43
C ASP A 190 -3.19 -6.83 15.06
N THR A 191 -2.11 -6.42 14.39
CA THR A 191 -1.88 -5.02 14.03
C THR A 191 -1.62 -4.82 12.53
N PRO A 192 -2.49 -5.33 11.63
CA PRO A 192 -2.32 -5.22 10.18
C PRO A 192 -2.18 -3.77 9.71
N LYS A 193 -2.92 -2.84 10.33
CA LYS A 193 -2.78 -1.39 10.13
C LYS A 193 -1.40 -0.90 10.56
N ARG A 194 -0.88 -1.30 11.72
CA ARG A 194 0.46 -0.88 12.17
C ARG A 194 1.54 -1.46 11.27
N THR A 195 1.45 -2.71 10.85
CA THR A 195 2.38 -3.29 9.86
C THR A 195 2.35 -2.54 8.53
N ALA A 196 1.16 -2.24 7.99
CA ALA A 196 1.02 -1.47 6.76
C ALA A 196 1.51 -0.02 6.90
N ILE A 197 1.24 0.65 8.03
CA ILE A 197 1.66 2.03 8.31
C ILE A 197 3.16 2.09 8.61
N TYR A 198 3.69 1.17 9.41
CA TYR A 198 5.12 1.03 9.72
C TYR A 198 5.90 0.85 8.43
N PHE A 199 5.47 -0.09 7.58
CA PHE A 199 6.08 -0.32 6.27
C PHE A 199 5.99 0.92 5.36
N SER A 200 4.84 1.61 5.37
CA SER A 200 4.65 2.82 4.56
C SER A 200 5.41 4.04 5.07
N LYS A 201 5.67 4.16 6.38
CA LYS A 201 6.39 5.29 6.99
C LYS A 201 7.90 5.15 6.79
N HIS A 202 8.42 3.92 6.90
CA HIS A 202 9.85 3.64 6.74
C HIS A 202 10.25 3.50 5.27
N SER A 203 9.37 2.95 4.44
CA SER A 203 9.65 2.67 3.03
C SER A 203 8.90 3.62 2.09
N SER A 204 8.37 4.76 2.53
CA SER A 204 7.81 5.77 1.61
C SER A 204 7.81 7.16 2.26
N PRO A 205 8.99 7.81 2.36
CA PRO A 205 9.08 9.16 2.88
C PRO A 205 8.11 10.11 2.15
N ASN A 206 7.50 10.99 2.93
CA ASN A 206 6.64 12.04 2.41
C ASN A 206 7.44 13.06 1.56
N ILE A 207 6.69 13.85 0.79
CA ILE A 207 7.15 15.05 0.06
C ILE A 207 8.13 15.83 0.96
N GLY A 208 9.34 16.13 0.45
CA GLY A 208 10.41 16.77 1.22
C GLY A 208 11.80 16.17 0.96
N LYS A 209 12.69 16.21 1.97
CA LYS A 209 14.13 15.87 1.84
C LYS A 209 14.44 14.48 1.27
N LYS A 210 13.50 13.53 1.37
CA LYS A 210 13.66 12.13 0.92
C LYS A 210 12.75 11.76 -0.26
N GLU A 211 12.11 12.72 -0.91
CA GLU A 211 11.23 12.45 -2.05
C GLU A 211 11.95 11.77 -3.22
N TYR A 212 13.24 12.08 -3.40
CA TYR A 212 14.12 11.46 -4.40
C TYR A 212 14.12 9.93 -4.33
N GLN A 213 13.87 9.34 -3.16
CA GLN A 213 13.83 7.88 -2.98
C GLN A 213 12.68 7.20 -3.75
N ASN A 214 11.75 7.98 -4.27
CA ASN A 214 10.66 7.49 -5.11
C ASN A 214 10.89 7.75 -6.62
N HIS A 215 12.04 8.33 -6.98
CA HIS A 215 12.42 8.60 -8.35
C HIS A 215 13.38 7.53 -8.85
N PRO A 216 12.99 6.78 -9.90
CA PRO A 216 13.88 5.81 -10.52
C PRO A 216 15.02 6.50 -11.27
N PRO A 217 16.14 5.80 -11.49
CA PRO A 217 17.27 6.28 -12.29
C PRO A 217 16.85 6.51 -13.74
N ALA A 218 17.48 7.47 -14.42
CA ALA A 218 17.12 7.90 -15.78
C ALA A 218 17.25 6.72 -16.77
N GLU A 219 18.31 5.94 -16.61
CA GLU A 219 18.65 4.74 -17.37
C GLU A 219 17.47 3.75 -17.41
N TRP A 220 16.77 3.57 -16.29
CA TRP A 220 15.60 2.68 -16.24
C TRP A 220 14.34 3.31 -16.86
N VAL A 221 14.21 4.63 -16.78
CA VAL A 221 13.08 5.36 -17.39
C VAL A 221 13.19 5.32 -18.92
N GLU A 222 14.39 5.56 -19.43
CA GLU A 222 14.76 5.48 -20.85
C GLU A 222 14.52 4.06 -21.39
N HIS A 223 14.88 3.02 -20.63
CA HIS A 223 14.60 1.62 -20.96
C HIS A 223 13.10 1.22 -20.91
N GLY A 224 12.16 2.18 -20.85
CA GLY A 224 10.75 1.89 -21.10
C GLY A 224 9.90 1.58 -19.87
N SER A 225 10.46 1.05 -18.77
CA SER A 225 9.69 0.71 -17.56
C SER A 225 10.58 0.56 -16.33
N VAL A 226 10.10 1.07 -15.20
CA VAL A 226 10.78 0.97 -13.89
C VAL A 226 10.19 -0.11 -12.99
N GLY A 227 9.25 -0.90 -13.53
CA GLY A 227 8.60 -2.00 -12.83
C GLY A 227 7.71 -1.55 -11.65
N ARG A 228 7.21 -2.53 -10.89
CA ARG A 228 6.39 -2.26 -9.71
C ARG A 228 7.27 -1.78 -8.55
N PHE A 229 6.82 -0.72 -7.89
CA PHE A 229 7.45 -0.20 -6.68
C PHE A 229 7.11 -0.99 -5.42
N TRP A 230 6.10 -1.85 -5.43
CA TRP A 230 5.74 -2.66 -4.27
C TRP A 230 5.00 -3.93 -4.68
N GLY A 231 5.01 -4.87 -3.75
CA GLY A 231 4.29 -6.12 -3.86
C GLY A 231 4.28 -6.84 -2.52
N TYR A 232 3.76 -8.06 -2.55
CA TYR A 232 3.74 -8.97 -1.43
C TYR A 232 3.80 -10.40 -1.99
N TRP A 233 4.24 -11.34 -1.17
CA TRP A 233 4.33 -12.76 -1.52
C TRP A 233 3.62 -13.60 -0.48
N ASN A 234 2.95 -14.66 -0.94
CA ASN A 234 2.34 -15.70 -0.11
C ASN A 234 1.42 -15.17 1.01
N LEU A 235 0.82 -13.99 0.81
CA LEU A 235 -0.19 -13.40 1.68
C LEU A 235 -1.50 -13.28 0.91
N THR A 236 -2.60 -13.53 1.59
CA THR A 236 -3.95 -13.46 1.04
C THR A 236 -4.68 -12.25 1.62
N SER A 237 -5.74 -11.82 0.93
CA SER A 237 -6.64 -10.81 1.48
C SER A 237 -7.84 -11.53 2.04
N LYS A 238 -8.10 -11.38 3.33
CA LYS A 238 -9.37 -11.81 3.94
C LYS A 238 -10.35 -10.66 3.81
N ALA A 239 -11.38 -10.83 3.00
CA ALA A 239 -12.33 -9.79 2.66
C ALA A 239 -13.74 -10.37 2.68
N GLU A 240 -14.52 -10.00 3.69
CA GLU A 240 -15.96 -10.19 3.66
C GLU A 240 -16.61 -9.00 2.96
N SER A 241 -17.67 -9.22 2.20
CA SER A 241 -18.36 -8.15 1.48
C SER A 241 -19.85 -8.20 1.77
N VAL A 242 -20.38 -7.07 2.20
CA VAL A 242 -21.81 -6.86 2.41
C VAL A 242 -22.31 -5.89 1.35
N GLU A 243 -23.44 -6.21 0.75
CA GLU A 243 -24.16 -5.30 -0.14
C GLU A 243 -24.97 -4.31 0.70
N LEU A 244 -24.90 -3.03 0.32
CA LEU A 244 -25.60 -1.94 0.96
C LEU A 244 -26.47 -1.24 -0.08
N LEU A 245 -27.68 -0.88 0.36
CA LEU A 245 -28.48 0.12 -0.33
C LEU A 245 -27.71 1.44 -0.39
N LYS A 246 -27.94 2.22 -1.44
CA LYS A 246 -27.25 3.50 -1.65
C LYS A 246 -27.40 4.46 -0.46
N ALA A 247 -28.60 4.53 0.14
CA ALA A 247 -28.88 5.38 1.30
C ALA A 247 -28.02 5.02 2.52
N ASP A 248 -27.85 3.72 2.77
CA ASP A 248 -27.04 3.23 3.90
C ASP A 248 -25.56 3.35 3.63
N ALA A 249 -25.13 3.15 2.38
CA ALA A 249 -23.76 3.43 1.98
C ALA A 249 -23.39 4.91 2.15
N VAL A 250 -24.29 5.84 1.81
CA VAL A 250 -24.10 7.29 2.05
C VAL A 250 -23.99 7.58 3.54
N TYR A 251 -24.87 7.00 4.36
CA TYR A 251 -24.88 7.17 5.81
C TYR A 251 -23.58 6.64 6.44
N ALA A 252 -23.20 5.39 6.13
CA ALA A 252 -21.95 4.78 6.56
C ALA A 252 -20.74 5.62 6.14
N ALA A 253 -20.68 6.09 4.89
CA ALA A 253 -19.60 6.96 4.42
C ALA A 253 -19.54 8.30 5.15
N ARG A 254 -20.67 8.85 5.62
CA ARG A 254 -20.70 10.08 6.45
C ARG A 254 -20.13 9.80 7.83
N ILE A 255 -20.52 8.71 8.50
CA ILE A 255 -20.00 8.30 9.80
C ILE A 255 -18.49 8.08 9.72
N ILE A 256 -18.03 7.25 8.77
CA ILE A 256 -16.61 6.95 8.56
C ILE A 256 -15.80 8.24 8.34
N ARG A 257 -16.29 9.17 7.51
CA ARG A 257 -15.62 10.45 7.27
C ARG A 257 -15.61 11.35 8.50
N ARG A 258 -16.66 11.33 9.33
CA ARG A 258 -16.71 12.08 10.60
C ARG A 258 -15.70 11.49 11.59
N TRP A 259 -15.72 10.17 11.78
CA TRP A 259 -14.76 9.46 12.62
C TRP A 259 -13.31 9.72 12.18
N HIS A 260 -12.99 9.58 10.89
CA HIS A 260 -11.64 9.84 10.37
C HIS A 260 -11.22 11.30 10.56
N ARG A 261 -12.15 12.27 10.47
CA ARG A 261 -11.85 13.68 10.75
C ARG A 261 -11.49 13.90 12.21
N ALA A 262 -12.11 13.18 13.14
CA ALA A 262 -11.81 13.25 14.57
C ALA A 262 -10.41 12.71 14.92
N GLN A 263 -9.82 11.87 14.06
CA GLN A 263 -8.44 11.37 14.25
C GLN A 263 -7.35 12.43 13.93
N ASP A 264 -7.74 13.60 13.43
CA ASP A 264 -6.88 14.73 13.02
C ASP A 264 -5.62 14.36 12.20
N ILE A 265 -5.75 13.36 11.34
CA ILE A 265 -4.64 12.92 10.49
C ILE A 265 -4.41 13.92 9.36
N THR A 266 -3.27 14.61 9.40
CA THR A 266 -2.84 15.60 8.40
C THR A 266 -1.63 15.13 7.57
N ARG A 267 -1.46 15.71 6.39
CA ARG A 267 -0.28 15.57 5.53
C ARG A 267 0.26 16.95 5.19
N LYS A 268 1.57 17.07 4.99
CA LYS A 268 2.20 18.26 4.42
C LYS A 268 2.17 18.19 2.89
N GLU A 269 1.86 19.30 2.25
CA GLU A 269 1.78 19.43 0.79
C GLU A 269 2.34 20.80 0.38
N ARG A 270 3.07 20.87 -0.74
CA ARG A 270 3.49 22.13 -1.34
C ARG A 270 2.34 22.67 -2.18
N ALA A 271 1.74 23.76 -1.74
CA ALA A 271 0.78 24.51 -2.54
C ALA A 271 1.53 25.50 -3.44
N VAL A 272 1.22 25.48 -4.73
CA VAL A 272 1.63 26.52 -5.67
C VAL A 272 0.87 27.80 -5.33
N ARG A 273 1.58 28.92 -5.31
CA ARG A 273 1.05 30.28 -5.14
C ARG A 273 1.59 31.11 -6.29
N ILE A 274 0.70 31.58 -7.14
CA ILE A 274 1.04 32.50 -8.22
C ILE A 274 0.72 33.89 -7.70
N SER A 275 1.68 34.81 -7.79
CA SER A 275 1.44 36.23 -7.50
C SER A 275 0.66 36.83 -8.65
N ASP A 276 -0.56 37.30 -8.39
CA ASP A 276 -1.41 37.90 -9.43
C ASP A 276 -0.80 39.18 -10.02
N LYS A 277 0.05 39.88 -9.26
CA LYS A 277 0.72 41.12 -9.70
C LYS A 277 2.00 40.90 -10.51
N THR A 278 2.72 39.82 -10.25
CA THR A 278 4.07 39.62 -10.82
C THR A 278 4.23 38.31 -11.60
N GLY A 279 3.19 37.47 -11.64
CA GLY A 279 3.25 36.12 -12.21
C GLY A 279 4.17 35.15 -11.46
N ARG A 280 4.84 35.61 -10.39
CA ARG A 280 5.89 34.84 -9.73
C ARG A 280 5.31 33.60 -9.06
N VAL A 281 5.78 32.44 -9.49
CA VAL A 281 5.42 31.15 -8.90
C VAL A 281 6.25 30.93 -7.64
N SER A 282 5.57 30.85 -6.50
CA SER A 282 6.15 30.49 -5.22
C SER A 282 5.50 29.22 -4.69
N PHE A 283 6.17 28.55 -3.75
CA PHE A 283 5.65 27.33 -3.14
C PHE A 283 5.63 27.47 -1.63
N ARG A 284 4.50 27.15 -1.02
CA ARG A 284 4.35 27.18 0.44
C ARG A 284 3.93 25.82 0.97
N TRP A 285 4.58 25.38 2.04
CA TRP A 285 4.15 24.21 2.78
C TRP A 285 2.84 24.50 3.51
N GLN A 286 1.84 23.64 3.30
CA GLN A 286 0.57 23.68 4.01
C GLN A 286 0.26 22.30 4.60
N LYS A 287 -0.36 22.29 5.78
CA LYS A 287 -0.96 21.08 6.35
C LYS A 287 -2.36 20.92 5.75
N ARG A 288 -2.64 19.77 5.15
CA ARG A 288 -3.97 19.41 4.65
C ARG A 288 -4.43 18.11 5.32
N ARG A 289 -5.72 18.02 5.63
CA ARG A 289 -6.29 16.76 6.15
C ARG A 289 -6.21 15.67 5.09
N VAL A 290 -5.86 14.46 5.51
CA VAL A 290 -5.81 13.31 4.60
C VAL A 290 -7.24 12.92 4.21
N LYS A 291 -7.54 12.93 2.91
CA LYS A 291 -8.82 12.45 2.38
C LYS A 291 -8.70 10.98 1.98
N ARG A 292 -9.50 10.14 2.60
CA ARG A 292 -9.56 8.69 2.35
C ARG A 292 -10.80 8.22 1.58
N PHE A 293 -11.80 9.10 1.52
CA PHE A 293 -13.04 8.93 0.79
C PHE A 293 -13.23 10.08 -0.20
N ASN A 294 -13.76 9.76 -1.38
CA ASN A 294 -14.29 10.72 -2.34
C ASN A 294 -15.78 10.42 -2.56
N GLY A 295 -16.64 11.32 -2.07
CA GLY A 295 -18.07 11.04 -1.95
C GLY A 295 -18.34 9.84 -1.05
N VAL A 296 -19.04 8.84 -1.60
CA VAL A 296 -19.44 7.60 -0.91
C VAL A 296 -18.34 6.53 -0.94
N SER A 297 -17.43 6.59 -1.92
CA SER A 297 -16.43 5.55 -2.14
C SER A 297 -15.08 5.89 -1.49
N GLY A 298 -14.39 4.89 -0.99
CA GLY A 298 -13.11 5.07 -0.30
C GLY A 298 -12.75 3.90 0.57
N PHE A 299 -11.66 4.03 1.31
CA PHE A 299 -11.27 3.04 2.31
C PHE A 299 -10.72 3.71 3.56
N LEU A 300 -10.94 3.10 4.71
CA LEU A 300 -10.43 3.55 5.99
C LEU A 300 -9.57 2.44 6.59
N THR A 301 -8.34 2.76 6.96
CA THR A 301 -7.48 1.86 7.75
C THR A 301 -7.85 1.95 9.22
N THR A 302 -8.04 0.83 9.88
CA THR A 302 -8.44 0.71 11.30
C THR A 302 -7.65 -0.41 11.96
N ASP A 303 -7.54 -0.40 13.29
CA ASP A 303 -6.83 -1.47 14.01
C ASP A 303 -7.62 -2.78 13.97
N SER A 304 -8.96 -2.69 13.94
CA SER A 304 -9.85 -3.83 13.63
C SER A 304 -10.94 -3.39 12.65
N GLY A 305 -10.98 -4.04 11.48
CA GLY A 305 -12.06 -3.83 10.51
C GLY A 305 -13.40 -4.38 11.00
N LEU A 306 -13.38 -5.51 11.70
CA LEU A 306 -14.58 -6.16 12.22
C LEU A 306 -15.28 -5.28 13.26
N GLN A 307 -14.56 -4.80 14.28
CA GLN A 307 -15.14 -3.93 15.32
C GLN A 307 -15.74 -2.66 14.71
N LEU A 308 -15.07 -2.05 13.72
CA LEU A 308 -15.59 -0.87 13.06
C LEU A 308 -16.84 -1.19 12.22
N ALA A 309 -16.89 -2.37 11.58
CA ALA A 309 -18.06 -2.84 10.85
C ALA A 309 -19.25 -3.06 11.79
N GLU A 310 -19.05 -3.66 12.95
CA GLU A 310 -20.09 -3.86 13.98
C GLU A 310 -20.65 -2.53 14.49
N CYS A 311 -19.78 -1.54 14.75
CA CYS A 311 -20.21 -0.18 15.09
C CYS A 311 -21.05 0.46 13.97
N LEU A 312 -20.66 0.29 12.71
CA LEU A 312 -21.44 0.80 11.58
C LEU A 312 -22.78 0.07 11.42
N ALA A 313 -22.80 -1.25 11.60
CA ALA A 313 -24.02 -2.04 11.54
C ALA A 313 -25.03 -1.59 12.61
N ARG A 314 -24.56 -1.37 13.85
CA ARG A 314 -25.39 -0.80 14.93
C ARG A 314 -25.94 0.58 14.57
N ALA A 315 -25.10 1.48 14.06
CA ALA A 315 -25.54 2.82 13.68
C ALA A 315 -26.59 2.80 12.54
N ILE A 316 -26.43 1.91 11.56
CA ILE A 316 -27.41 1.74 10.48
C ILE A 316 -28.74 1.20 11.04
N ARG A 317 -28.71 0.20 11.92
CA ARG A 317 -29.92 -0.34 12.55
C ARG A 317 -30.71 0.71 13.35
N ILE A 318 -30.02 1.52 14.16
CA ILE A 318 -30.64 2.61 14.92
C ILE A 318 -31.33 3.59 13.98
N LYS A 319 -30.65 4.02 12.92
CA LYS A 319 -31.25 4.89 11.90
C LYS A 319 -32.51 4.27 11.27
N SER A 320 -32.47 2.97 10.95
CA SER A 320 -33.62 2.27 10.37
C SER A 320 -34.82 2.20 11.33
N GLN A 321 -34.57 2.05 12.63
CA GLN A 321 -35.62 2.07 13.67
C GLN A 321 -36.20 3.49 13.85
N ASP A 322 -35.35 4.52 13.86
CA ASP A 322 -35.77 5.92 13.98
C ASP A 322 -36.54 6.44 12.75
N SER A 323 -36.38 5.79 11.60
CA SER A 323 -37.08 6.14 10.35
C SER A 323 -38.45 5.45 10.20
N GLY A 324 -38.83 4.63 11.19
CA GLY A 324 -40.09 3.88 11.23
C GLY A 324 -41.22 4.58 12.00
N VAL A 325 -41.27 5.92 11.95
CA VAL A 325 -42.40 6.73 12.43
C VAL A 325 -43.14 7.31 11.24
#